data_AF-A0A840ACX5-F1
#
_entry.id   AF-A0A840ACX5-F1
#
_cell.length_a   1.000
_cell.length_b   1.000
_cell.length_c   1.000
_cell.angle_alpha   90.00
_cell.angle_beta   90.00
_cell.angle_gamma   90.00
#
_symmetry.space_group_name_H-M   'P 1'
#
loop_
_entity.id
_entity.type
_entity.pdbx_description
1 polymer ?
#
loop_
_entity_poly.entity_id
_entity_poly.type
_entity_poly.pdbx_seq_one_letter_code
_entity_poly.pdbx_strand_id
1 'polypeptide(L)'
;MRLALALALLLAAAPAEAQRRQPSAAALEAARAFLCPNGGTPQRGGRCRPGQDARGWDRGLPAPSRAQQPCPPGTRPQTARAQTDVTRCVPE
;
A
#
# COMPACT_ATOMS: atom_id res chain seq x y z
N MET A 1 55.35 22.27 -4.55
CA MET A 1 54.17 23.11 -4.22
C MET A 1 52.86 22.69 -4.87
N ARG A 2 52.82 22.15 -6.10
CA ARG A 2 51.57 21.75 -6.77
C ARG A 2 50.85 20.56 -6.13
N LEU A 3 51.60 19.60 -5.57
CA LEU A 3 51.06 18.41 -4.91
C LEU A 3 50.34 18.72 -3.59
N ALA A 4 50.84 19.71 -2.83
CA ALA A 4 50.22 20.16 -1.59
C ALA A 4 48.89 20.89 -1.84
N LEU A 5 48.78 21.63 -2.95
CA LEU A 5 47.55 22.30 -3.35
C LEU A 5 46.48 21.29 -3.79
N ALA A 6 46.87 20.25 -4.53
CA ALA A 6 45.96 19.19 -4.95
C ALA A 6 45.42 18.39 -3.76
N LEU A 7 46.25 18.11 -2.76
CA LEU A 7 45.84 17.41 -1.54
C LEU A 7 44.87 18.25 -0.69
N ALA A 8 45.09 19.57 -0.58
CA ALA A 8 44.18 20.47 0.13
C ALA A 8 42.80 20.58 -0.55
N LEU A 9 42.76 20.55 -1.89
CA LEU A 9 41.51 20.53 -2.67
C LEU A 9 40.73 19.21 -2.52
N LEU A 10 41.43 18.08 -2.38
CA LEU A 10 40.81 16.78 -2.14
C LEU A 10 40.25 16.64 -0.71
N LEU A 11 40.87 17.24 0.30
CA LEU A 11 40.35 17.23 1.67
C LEU A 11 39.16 18.19 1.89
N ALA A 12 38.98 19.21 1.05
CA ALA A 12 37.86 20.14 1.13
C ALA A 12 36.56 19.57 0.52
N ALA A 13 36.64 18.46 -0.21
CA ALA A 13 35.49 17.72 -0.73
C ALA A 13 34.91 16.79 0.35
N ALA A 14 34.52 17.35 1.50
CA ALA A 14 33.64 16.62 2.41
C ALA A 14 32.32 16.32 1.68
N PRO A 15 31.77 15.10 1.77
CA PRO A 15 30.47 14.83 1.20
C PRO A 15 29.50 15.76 1.93
N ALA A 16 28.72 16.56 1.19
CA ALA A 16 27.65 17.32 1.80
C ALA A 16 26.74 16.31 2.51
N GLU A 17 26.76 16.28 3.85
CA GLU A 17 25.82 15.50 4.62
C GLU A 17 24.42 15.88 4.12
N ALA A 18 23.76 14.95 3.44
CA ALA A 18 22.36 15.07 3.09
C ALA A 18 21.60 15.12 4.41
N GLN A 19 21.38 16.32 4.92
CA GLN A 19 20.62 16.57 6.12
C GLN A 19 19.26 15.94 5.90
N ARG A 20 19.02 14.78 6.52
CA ARG A 20 17.76 14.06 6.41
C ARG A 20 16.70 14.96 7.00
N ARG A 21 16.03 15.74 6.15
CA ARG A 21 14.88 16.53 6.55
C ARG A 21 13.87 15.54 7.09
N GLN A 22 13.58 15.63 8.38
CA GLN A 22 12.50 14.85 8.96
C GLN A 22 11.21 15.25 8.22
N PRO A 23 10.41 14.28 7.75
CA PRO A 23 9.15 14.60 7.11
C PRO A 23 8.26 15.38 8.08
N SER A 24 7.61 16.42 7.59
CA SER A 24 6.61 17.13 8.39
C SER A 24 5.44 16.21 8.70
N ALA A 25 4.66 16.55 9.74
CA ALA A 25 3.43 15.81 10.05
C ALA A 25 2.49 15.71 8.83
N ALA A 26 2.36 16.79 8.05
CA ALA A 26 1.57 16.78 6.82
C ALA A 26 2.10 15.81 5.76
N ALA A 27 3.42 15.72 5.60
CA ALA A 27 4.03 14.76 4.67
C ALA A 27 3.81 13.30 5.13
N LEU A 28 3.87 13.05 6.44
CA LEU A 28 3.57 11.73 7.00
C LEU A 28 2.10 11.34 6.81
N GLU A 29 1.17 12.27 7.00
CA GLU A 29 -0.26 12.04 6.74
C GLU A 29 -0.56 11.81 5.26
N ALA A 30 0.04 12.60 4.35
CA ALA A 30 -0.09 12.38 2.92
C ALA A 30 0.44 10.99 2.50
N ALA A 31 1.58 10.57 3.06
CA ALA A 31 2.12 9.24 2.81
C ALA A 31 1.21 8.12 3.36
N ARG A 32 0.59 8.32 4.53
CA ARG A 32 -0.38 7.36 5.09
C ARG A 32 -1.61 7.22 4.20
N ALA A 33 -2.19 8.34 3.77
CA ALA A 33 -3.36 8.34 2.89
C ALA A 33 -3.07 7.69 1.54
N PHE A 34 -1.88 7.92 0.97
CA PHE A 34 -1.46 7.31 -0.28
C PHE A 34 -1.27 5.78 -0.15
N LEU A 35 -0.60 5.33 0.92
CA LEU A 35 -0.30 3.91 1.12
C LEU A 35 -1.51 3.11 1.61
N CYS A 36 -2.41 3.74 2.38
CA CYS A 36 -3.59 3.12 2.98
C CYS A 36 -4.82 4.00 2.72
N PRO A 37 -5.40 3.97 1.49
CA PRO A 37 -6.49 4.88 1.09
C PRO A 37 -7.78 4.67 1.89
N ASN A 38 -8.00 3.48 2.46
CA ASN A 38 -9.15 3.17 3.30
C ASN A 38 -8.89 3.40 4.80
N GLY A 39 -7.84 4.16 5.14
CA GLY A 39 -7.38 4.40 6.50
C GLY A 39 -6.46 3.30 7.04
N GLY A 40 -5.92 3.53 8.24
CA GLY A 40 -4.95 2.66 8.88
C GLY A 40 -3.50 3.13 8.78
N THR A 41 -2.56 2.28 9.18
CA THR A 41 -1.12 2.61 9.21
C THR A 41 -0.33 1.62 8.37
N PRO A 42 0.51 2.08 7.42
CA PRO A 42 1.31 1.17 6.59
C PRO A 42 2.29 0.36 7.46
N GLN A 43 2.42 -0.93 7.16
CA GLN A 43 3.37 -1.85 7.77
C GLN A 43 4.44 -2.30 6.77
N ARG A 44 5.55 -2.83 7.31
CA ARG A 44 6.58 -3.50 6.50
C ARG A 44 5.93 -4.67 5.75
N GLY A 45 6.15 -4.75 4.42
CA GLY A 45 5.54 -5.77 3.57
C GLY A 45 4.26 -5.33 2.82
N GLY A 46 3.95 -4.04 2.79
CA GLY A 46 2.90 -3.47 1.94
C GLY A 46 1.47 -3.67 2.45
N ARG A 47 1.31 -4.12 3.70
CA ARG A 47 0.00 -4.28 4.36
C ARG A 47 -0.35 -3.05 5.17
N CYS A 48 -1.63 -2.76 5.31
CA CYS A 48 -2.12 -1.72 6.21
C CYS A 48 -2.58 -2.34 7.54
N ARG A 49 -2.09 -1.79 8.66
CA ARG A 49 -2.68 -2.05 9.98
C ARG A 49 -4.04 -1.35 10.02
N PRO A 50 -5.12 -2.06 10.37
CA PRO A 50 -6.41 -1.41 10.59
C PRO A 50 -6.25 -0.27 11.61
N GLY A 51 -6.71 0.94 11.24
CA GLY A 51 -6.86 2.03 12.19
C GLY A 51 -8.00 1.73 13.16
N GLN A 52 -8.11 2.48 14.26
CA GLN A 52 -9.23 2.32 15.20
C GLN A 52 -10.60 2.53 14.51
N ASP A 53 -10.60 3.28 13.40
CA ASP A 53 -11.76 3.62 12.57
C ASP A 53 -12.09 2.57 11.50
N ALA A 54 -11.27 1.52 11.34
CA ALA A 54 -11.62 0.37 10.51
C ALA A 54 -12.68 -0.53 11.16
N ARG A 55 -13.18 -0.17 12.36
CA ARG A 55 -14.25 -0.90 13.05
C ARG A 55 -15.60 -0.48 12.48
N GLY A 56 -16.21 -1.34 11.66
CA GLY A 56 -17.60 -1.21 11.24
C GLY A 56 -17.85 -1.00 9.75
N TRP A 57 -16.83 -1.06 8.88
CA TRP A 57 -17.06 -1.15 7.43
C TRP A 57 -17.86 -2.40 7.05
N ASP A 58 -17.77 -3.43 7.90
CA ASP A 58 -18.45 -4.72 7.82
C ASP A 58 -19.82 -4.72 8.51
N ARG A 59 -20.26 -3.58 9.09
CA ARG A 59 -21.53 -3.50 9.80
C ARG A 59 -22.70 -3.69 8.82
N GLY A 60 -23.45 -4.77 9.00
CA GLY A 60 -24.57 -5.15 8.14
C GLY A 60 -24.20 -6.11 7.00
N LEU A 61 -22.91 -6.45 6.86
CA LEU A 61 -22.50 -7.54 5.98
C LEU A 61 -22.76 -8.90 6.66
N PRO A 62 -23.12 -9.94 5.88
CA PRO A 62 -23.22 -11.28 6.41
C PRO A 62 -21.85 -11.78 6.91
N ALA A 63 -21.87 -12.71 7.86
CA ALA A 63 -20.64 -13.35 8.33
C ALA A 63 -19.86 -13.96 7.15
N PRO A 64 -18.52 -13.88 7.15
CA PRO A 64 -17.71 -14.48 6.09
C PRO A 64 -17.97 -15.98 6.02
N SER A 65 -18.27 -16.46 4.82
CA SER A 65 -18.55 -17.88 4.56
C SER A 65 -17.61 -18.41 3.48
N ARG A 66 -17.25 -19.70 3.58
CA ARG A 66 -16.57 -20.43 2.52
C ARG A 66 -17.54 -21.00 1.47
N ALA A 67 -18.84 -20.92 1.73
CA ALA A 67 -19.86 -21.31 0.77
C ALA A 67 -20.02 -20.21 -0.27
N GLN A 68 -19.91 -20.60 -1.55
CA GLN A 68 -20.20 -19.70 -2.66
C GLN A 68 -21.70 -19.43 -2.71
N GLN A 69 -22.08 -18.15 -2.68
CA GLN A 69 -23.48 -17.75 -2.85
C GLN A 69 -23.94 -18.00 -4.29
N PRO A 70 -25.25 -18.22 -4.52
CA PRO A 70 -25.81 -18.27 -5.85
C PRO A 70 -25.55 -16.98 -6.63
N CYS A 71 -25.51 -17.07 -7.97
CA CYS A 71 -25.46 -15.88 -8.81
C CYS A 71 -26.75 -15.05 -8.66
N PRO A 72 -26.65 -13.71 -8.64
CA PRO A 72 -27.81 -12.84 -8.55
C PRO A 72 -28.71 -12.95 -9.80
N PRO A 73 -30.00 -12.55 -9.70
CA PRO A 73 -30.91 -12.54 -10.85
C PRO A 73 -30.33 -11.78 -12.06
N GLY A 74 -30.56 -12.31 -13.27
CA GLY A 74 -30.02 -11.73 -14.51
C GLY A 74 -28.56 -12.09 -14.80
N THR A 75 -27.96 -13.00 -14.02
CA THR A 75 -26.62 -13.51 -14.27
C THR A 75 -26.58 -15.04 -14.14
N ARG A 76 -25.67 -15.67 -14.87
CA ARG A 76 -25.43 -17.12 -14.85
C ARG A 76 -24.02 -17.46 -14.39
N PRO A 77 -23.82 -18.60 -13.71
CA PRO A 77 -22.50 -19.07 -13.32
C PRO A 77 -21.69 -19.50 -14.54
N GLN A 78 -20.41 -19.13 -14.56
CA GLN A 78 -19.44 -19.56 -15.55
C GLN A 78 -18.08 -19.76 -14.90
N THR A 79 -17.38 -20.85 -15.21
CA THR A 79 -16.00 -21.08 -14.76
C THR A 79 -15.07 -20.01 -15.32
N ALA A 80 -14.22 -19.43 -14.47
CA ALA A 80 -13.25 -18.43 -14.89
C ALA A 80 -12.19 -19.07 -15.80
N ARG A 81 -11.93 -18.46 -16.96
CA ARG A 81 -10.98 -19.01 -17.94
C ARG A 81 -9.57 -19.23 -17.39
N ALA A 82 -9.13 -18.35 -16.48
CA ALA A 82 -7.78 -18.39 -15.92
C ALA A 82 -7.67 -19.24 -14.63
N GLN A 83 -8.79 -19.63 -14.02
CA GLN A 83 -8.85 -20.32 -12.73
C GLN A 83 -10.05 -21.26 -12.73
N THR A 84 -9.80 -22.56 -12.96
CA THR A 84 -10.86 -23.56 -13.17
C THR A 84 -11.66 -23.89 -11.90
N ASP A 85 -11.15 -23.50 -10.75
CA ASP A 85 -11.76 -23.62 -9.42
C ASP A 85 -12.59 -22.38 -9.03
N VAL A 86 -12.62 -21.34 -9.87
CA VAL A 86 -13.34 -20.10 -9.59
C VAL A 86 -14.57 -19.99 -10.49
N THR A 87 -15.74 -19.84 -9.85
CA THR A 87 -16.99 -19.48 -10.53
C THR A 87 -17.17 -17.97 -10.53
N ARG A 88 -17.48 -17.40 -11.71
CA ARG A 88 -17.92 -16.00 -11.86
C ARG A 88 -19.37 -15.95 -12.33
N CYS A 89 -20.06 -14.87 -11.98
CA CYS A 89 -21.38 -14.59 -12.56
C CYS A 89 -21.19 -13.70 -13.79
N VAL A 90 -21.76 -14.11 -14.92
CA VAL A 90 -21.77 -13.33 -16.16
C VAL A 90 -23.22 -12.97 -16.51
N PRO A 91 -23.48 -11.83 -17.18
CA PRO A 91 -24.81 -11.55 -17.71
C PRO A 91 -25.33 -12.70 -18.56
N GLU A 92 -26.64 -12.97 -18.45
CA GLU A 92 -27.34 -13.94 -19.30
C GLU A 92 -27.17 -13.65 -20.79
#